data_AF-J1SI39-F1
#
_entry.id   AF-J1SI39-F1
#
_cell.length_a   1.000
_cell.length_b   1.000
_cell.length_c   1.000
_cell.angle_alpha   90.00
_cell.angle_beta   90.00
_cell.angle_gamma   90.00
#
_symmetry.space_group_name_H-M   'P 1'
#
loop_
_entity.id
_entity.type
_entity.pdbx_description
1 polymer ?
#
loop_
_entity_poly.entity_id
_entity_poly.type
_entity_poly.pdbx_seq_one_letter_code
_entity_poly.pdbx_strand_id
1 'polypeptide(L)'
;MKLYVQLMILFVISLIGEGISSFFHLPIPGSIIGLIILFLALQFKWLRVRHVNMVGNFLLANMTILFLPPAVGIMEKFDVIAPYLLPIVLIVFFAAVINIILIALVVQFIKKRYEGDYEERGAK
;
A
#
# COMPACT_ATOMS: atom_id res chain seq x y z
N MET A 1 9.70 7.46 -22.01
CA MET A 1 10.93 7.62 -21.19
C MET A 1 11.63 6.29 -21.11
N LYS A 2 12.96 6.27 -21.09
CA LYS A 2 13.73 5.04 -20.92
C LYS A 2 13.42 4.43 -19.53
N LEU A 3 13.39 3.10 -19.43
CA LEU A 3 12.94 2.37 -18.24
C LEU A 3 13.72 2.77 -16.97
N TYR A 4 15.04 2.86 -17.07
CA TYR A 4 15.88 3.26 -15.93
C TYR A 4 15.54 4.65 -15.37
N VAL A 5 15.05 5.59 -16.18
CA VAL A 5 14.65 6.92 -15.70
C VAL A 5 13.39 6.82 -14.84
N GLN A 6 12.42 5.99 -15.26
CA GLN A 6 11.19 5.79 -14.50
C GLN A 6 11.51 5.12 -13.14
N LEU A 7 12.41 4.15 -13.15
CA LEU A 7 12.90 3.47 -11.95
C LEU A 7 13.57 4.46 -11.00
N MET A 8 14.49 5.29 -11.52
CA MET A 8 15.19 6.31 -10.73
C MET A 8 14.23 7.32 -10.10
N ILE A 9 13.18 7.74 -10.82
CA ILE A 9 12.17 8.64 -10.27
C ILE A 9 11.48 8.00 -9.05
N LEU A 10 11.04 6.73 -9.18
CA LEU A 10 10.39 6.01 -8.08
C LEU A 10 11.33 5.83 -6.88
N PHE A 11 12.58 5.45 -7.12
CA PHE A 11 13.58 5.29 -6.06
C PHE A 11 13.93 6.60 -5.36
N VAL A 12 14.17 7.68 -6.11
CA VAL A 12 14.49 8.99 -5.53
C VAL A 12 13.35 9.51 -4.68
N ILE A 13 12.10 9.39 -5.14
CA ILE A 13 10.94 9.82 -4.34
C ILE A 13 10.80 8.98 -3.07
N SER A 14 11.02 7.67 -3.16
CA SER A 14 11.02 6.78 -1.99
C SER A 14 12.12 7.16 -0.98
N LEU A 15 13.34 7.42 -1.46
CA LEU A 15 14.46 7.85 -0.61
C LEU A 15 14.24 9.22 0.03
N ILE A 16 13.61 10.16 -0.67
CA ILE A 16 13.22 11.45 -0.09
C ILE A 16 12.19 11.23 1.03
N GLY A 17 11.19 10.37 0.82
CA GLY A 17 10.22 10.00 1.85
C GLY A 17 10.88 9.38 3.09
N GLU A 18 11.85 8.50 2.88
CA GLU A 18 12.64 7.88 3.95
C GLU A 18 13.51 8.89 4.71
N GLY A 19 14.15 9.81 3.99
CA GLY A 19 14.93 10.90 4.57
C GLY A 19 14.05 11.82 5.43
N ILE A 20 12.85 12.15 4.97
CA ILE A 20 11.88 12.95 5.74
C ILE A 20 11.42 12.21 6.98
N SER A 21 11.01 10.94 6.84
CA SER A 21 10.59 10.12 7.99
C SER A 21 11.68 10.04 9.06
N SER A 22 12.90 9.73 8.64
CA SER A 22 14.06 9.60 9.52
C SER A 22 14.46 10.94 10.17
N PHE A 23 14.45 12.04 9.42
CA PHE A 23 14.83 13.35 9.95
C PHE A 23 13.83 13.89 10.98
N PHE A 24 12.53 13.76 10.69
CA PHE A 24 11.46 14.22 11.57
C PHE A 24 11.03 13.18 12.62
N HIS A 25 11.64 11.99 12.63
CA HIS A 25 11.30 10.87 13.53
C HIS A 25 9.80 10.54 13.52
N LEU A 26 9.21 10.51 12.32
CA LEU A 26 7.78 10.30 12.17
C LEU A 26 7.42 8.82 12.44
N PRO A 27 6.27 8.53 13.06
CA PRO A 27 5.82 7.15 13.31
C PRO A 27 5.32 6.44 12.04
N ILE A 28 5.54 7.03 10.85
CA ILE A 28 5.03 6.56 9.57
C ILE A 28 6.24 6.14 8.70
N PRO A 29 6.19 4.96 8.05
CA PRO A 29 7.25 4.53 7.14
C PRO A 29 7.50 5.56 6.04
N GLY A 30 8.77 5.79 5.69
CA GLY A 30 9.13 6.76 4.65
C GLY A 30 8.55 6.44 3.28
N SER A 31 8.31 5.17 2.98
CA SER A 31 7.64 4.72 1.75
C SER A 31 6.21 5.28 1.60
N ILE A 32 5.46 5.43 2.70
CA ILE A 32 4.13 6.05 2.71
C ILE A 32 4.23 7.55 2.42
N ILE A 33 5.24 8.21 2.99
CA ILE A 33 5.51 9.63 2.70
C ILE A 33 5.90 9.81 1.23
N GLY A 34 6.74 8.93 0.70
CA GLY A 34 7.10 8.89 -0.72
C GLY A 34 5.88 8.74 -1.63
N LEU A 35 4.90 7.89 -1.26
CA LEU A 35 3.63 7.77 -1.99
C LEU A 35 2.84 9.09 -2.00
N ILE A 36 2.75 9.79 -0.87
CA ILE A 36 2.09 11.10 -0.78
C ILE A 36 2.81 12.12 -1.67
N ILE A 37 4.15 12.15 -1.64
CA ILE A 37 4.95 13.03 -2.49
C ILE A 37 4.72 12.73 -3.98
N LEU A 38 4.75 11.46 -4.38
CA LEU A 38 4.48 11.04 -5.75
C LEU A 38 3.07 11.46 -6.18
N PHE A 39 2.08 11.24 -5.31
CA PHE A 39 0.69 11.63 -5.54
C PHE A 39 0.56 13.14 -5.76
N LEU A 40 1.15 13.95 -4.88
CA LEU A 40 1.14 15.41 -5.01
C LEU A 40 1.87 15.86 -6.29
N ALA A 41 3.01 15.25 -6.64
CA ALA A 41 3.73 15.58 -7.85
C ALA A 41 2.94 15.24 -9.14
N LEU A 42 2.13 14.17 -9.11
CA LEU A 42 1.18 13.85 -10.19
C LEU A 42 -0.01 14.83 -10.21
N GLN A 43 -0.56 15.17 -9.04
CA GLN A 43 -1.68 16.10 -8.89
C GLN A 43 -1.33 17.51 -9.41
N PHE A 44 -0.15 18.02 -9.05
CA PHE A 44 0.35 19.31 -9.53
C PHE A 44 0.94 19.26 -10.95
N LYS A 45 0.87 18.09 -11.62
CA LYS A 45 1.40 17.86 -12.98
C LYS A 45 2.90 18.11 -13.14
N TRP A 46 3.67 18.16 -12.04
CA TRP A 46 5.14 18.14 -12.08
C TRP A 46 5.66 16.84 -12.69
N LEU A 47 4.95 15.75 -12.42
CA LEU A 47 5.14 14.45 -13.07
C LEU A 47 3.88 14.09 -13.85
N ARG A 48 4.07 13.43 -15.00
CA ARG A 48 2.97 12.79 -15.74
C ARG A 48 3.01 11.30 -15.47
N VAL A 49 1.86 10.65 -15.43
CA VAL A 49 1.71 9.20 -15.21
C VAL A 49 2.65 8.39 -16.12
N ARG A 50 2.78 8.79 -17.39
CA ARG A 50 3.70 8.17 -18.38
C ARG A 50 5.18 8.11 -17.97
N HIS A 51 5.60 8.91 -16.99
CA HIS A 51 6.98 8.93 -16.48
C HIS A 51 7.25 7.82 -15.45
N VAL A 52 6.22 7.17 -14.91
CA VAL A 52 6.36 6.10 -13.91
C VAL A 52 5.55 4.84 -14.24
N ASN A 53 4.56 4.94 -15.13
CA ASN A 53 3.58 3.88 -15.38
C ASN A 53 4.19 2.54 -15.81
N MET A 54 5.18 2.55 -16.70
CA MET A 54 5.70 1.30 -17.27
C MET A 54 6.49 0.49 -16.25
N VAL A 55 7.41 1.16 -15.53
CA VAL A 55 8.19 0.51 -14.46
C VAL A 55 7.32 0.25 -13.24
N GLY A 56 6.42 1.17 -12.87
CA GLY A 56 5.48 0.95 -11.78
C GLY A 56 4.66 -0.31 -11.98
N ASN A 57 4.04 -0.48 -13.15
CA ASN A 57 3.28 -1.70 -13.47
C ASN A 57 4.16 -2.94 -13.51
N PHE A 58 5.39 -2.85 -14.01
CA PHE A 58 6.33 -3.97 -13.98
C PHE A 58 6.67 -4.40 -12.54
N LEU A 59 6.93 -3.45 -11.64
CA LEU A 59 7.22 -3.72 -10.22
C LEU A 59 5.99 -4.33 -9.52
N LEU A 60 4.79 -3.80 -9.79
CA LEU A 60 3.54 -4.33 -9.25
C LEU A 60 3.25 -5.74 -9.76
N ALA A 61 3.48 -6.01 -11.04
CA ALA A 61 3.32 -7.35 -11.62
C ALA A 61 4.30 -8.38 -11.03
N ASN A 62 5.47 -7.95 -10.56
CA ASN A 62 6.50 -8.80 -9.96
C ASN A 62 6.61 -8.61 -8.44
N MET A 63 5.56 -8.07 -7.79
CA MET A 63 5.60 -7.68 -6.39
C MET A 63 5.92 -8.85 -5.45
N THR A 64 5.48 -10.07 -5.77
CA THR A 64 5.78 -11.29 -5.00
C THR A 64 7.29 -11.53 -4.88
N ILE A 65 8.06 -11.32 -5.96
CA ILE A 65 9.51 -11.49 -5.96
C ILE A 65 10.16 -10.42 -5.07
N LEU A 66 9.62 -9.20 -5.07
CA LEU A 66 10.12 -8.09 -4.25
C LEU A 66 9.87 -8.31 -2.74
N PHE A 67 8.87 -9.13 -2.37
CA PHE A 67 8.61 -9.53 -0.99
C PHE A 67 9.37 -10.78 -0.54
N LEU A 68 10.07 -11.45 -1.45
CA LEU A 68 10.88 -12.62 -1.11
C LEU A 68 12.00 -12.32 -0.10
N PRO A 69 12.82 -11.26 -0.26
CA PRO A 69 13.92 -11.00 0.69
C PRO A 69 13.44 -10.75 2.13
N PRO A 70 12.40 -9.92 2.38
CA PRO A 70 11.80 -9.81 3.71
C PRO A 70 11.28 -11.14 4.25
N ALA A 71 10.65 -11.97 3.41
CA ALA A 71 10.11 -13.27 3.81
C ALA A 71 11.23 -14.24 4.24
N VAL A 72 12.34 -14.28 3.49
CA VAL A 72 13.52 -15.09 3.84
C VAL A 72 14.17 -14.58 5.13
N GLY A 73 14.19 -13.26 5.36
CA GLY A 73 14.69 -12.69 6.62
C GLY A 73 13.89 -13.13 7.85
N ILE A 74 12.59 -13.38 7.70
CA ILE A 74 11.75 -13.95 8.78
C ILE A 74 12.16 -15.40 9.07
N MET A 75 12.55 -16.19 8.06
CA MET A 75 12.99 -17.56 8.24
C MET A 75 14.26 -17.68 9.09
N GLU A 76 15.14 -16.66 9.07
CA GLU A 76 16.32 -16.64 9.96
C GLU A 76 15.96 -16.59 11.46
N LYS A 77 14.73 -16.16 11.79
CA LYS A 77 14.21 -16.09 13.16
C LYS A 77 13.07 -17.10 13.40
N PHE A 78 13.00 -18.15 12.58
CA PHE A 78 11.91 -19.12 12.64
C PHE A 78 11.77 -19.78 14.01
N ASP A 79 12.87 -20.09 14.70
CA ASP A 79 12.84 -20.72 16.03
C ASP A 79 12.10 -19.88 17.08
N VAL A 80 12.14 -18.55 16.95
CA VAL A 80 11.42 -17.63 17.85
C VAL A 80 9.93 -17.57 17.51
N ILE A 81 9.58 -17.76 16.24
CA ILE A 81 8.22 -17.62 15.71
C ILE A 81 7.45 -18.95 15.82
N ALA A 82 8.14 -20.08 15.68
CA ALA A 82 7.57 -21.42 15.64
C ALA A 82 6.56 -21.71 16.77
N PRO A 83 6.82 -21.35 18.05
CA PRO A 83 5.87 -21.57 19.15
C PRO A 83 4.57 -20.76 19.01
N TYR A 84 4.59 -19.65 18.27
CA TYR A 84 3.50 -18.69 18.16
C TYR A 84 2.75 -18.78 16.82
N LEU A 85 3.09 -19.74 15.95
CA LEU A 85 2.47 -19.87 14.62
C LEU A 85 0.95 -19.97 14.70
N LEU A 86 0.42 -20.79 15.61
CA LEU A 86 -1.03 -20.95 15.77
C LEU A 86 -1.69 -19.64 16.26
N PRO A 87 -1.23 -18.98 17.34
CA PRO A 87 -1.69 -17.64 17.72
C PRO A 87 -1.63 -16.61 16.59
N ILE A 88 -0.53 -16.55 15.83
CA ILE A 88 -0.34 -15.60 14.73
C ILE A 88 -1.40 -15.82 13.65
N VAL A 89 -1.59 -17.06 13.20
CA VAL A 89 -2.57 -17.39 12.16
C VAL A 89 -3.98 -17.01 12.61
N LEU A 90 -4.34 -17.33 13.86
CA LEU A 90 -5.65 -16.97 14.40
C LEU A 90 -5.84 -15.45 14.47
N ILE A 91 -4.88 -14.71 15.02
CA ILE A 91 -4.95 -13.25 15.10
C ILE A 91 -5.08 -12.63 13.71
N VAL A 92 -4.27 -13.05 12.74
CA VAL A 92 -4.32 -12.54 11.36
C VAL A 92 -5.67 -12.82 10.72
N PHE A 93 -6.19 -14.04 10.86
CA PHE A 93 -7.48 -14.42 10.29
C PHE A 93 -8.63 -13.61 10.90
N PHE A 94 -8.73 -13.56 12.22
CA PHE A 94 -9.80 -12.81 12.89
C PHE A 94 -9.67 -11.31 12.67
N ALA A 95 -8.45 -10.75 12.68
CA ALA A 95 -8.24 -9.34 12.39
C ALA A 95 -8.69 -8.99 10.97
N ALA A 96 -8.39 -9.84 9.97
CA ALA A 96 -8.84 -9.64 8.59
C ALA A 96 -10.38 -9.69 8.48
N VAL A 97 -11.02 -10.71 9.08
CA VAL A 97 -12.48 -10.86 9.06
C VAL A 97 -13.16 -9.68 9.74
N ILE A 98 -12.73 -9.31 10.94
CA ILE A 98 -13.28 -8.17 11.69
C ILE A 98 -13.08 -6.87 10.91
N ASN A 99 -11.91 -6.66 10.32
CA ASN A 99 -11.61 -5.47 9.52
C ASN A 99 -12.56 -5.35 8.32
N ILE A 100 -12.76 -6.43 7.56
CA ILE A 100 -13.69 -6.47 6.42
C ILE A 100 -15.12 -6.16 6.86
N ILE A 101 -15.59 -6.80 7.94
CA ILE A 101 -16.95 -6.57 8.48
C ILE A 101 -17.10 -5.10 8.90
N LEU A 102 -16.12 -4.56 9.63
CA LEU A 102 -16.16 -3.18 10.10
C LEU A 102 -16.19 -2.18 8.94
N ILE A 103 -15.32 -2.36 7.93
CA ILE A 103 -15.34 -1.53 6.72
C ILE A 103 -16.71 -1.62 6.04
N ALA A 104 -17.26 -2.82 5.87
CA ALA A 104 -18.57 -3.01 5.25
C ALA A 104 -19.68 -2.27 6.01
N LEU A 105 -19.71 -2.38 7.34
CA LEU A 105 -20.69 -1.69 8.19
C LEU A 105 -20.54 -0.17 8.10
N VAL A 106 -19.31 0.35 8.19
CA VAL A 106 -19.06 1.80 8.13
C VAL A 106 -19.44 2.36 6.76
N VAL A 107 -19.06 1.68 5.68
CA VAL A 107 -19.41 2.09 4.31
C VAL A 107 -20.93 2.04 4.11
N GLN A 108 -21.61 0.98 4.55
CA GLN A 108 -23.08 0.89 4.46
C GLN A 108 -23.77 1.97 5.30
N PHE A 109 -23.26 2.26 6.49
CA PHE A 109 -23.80 3.32 7.35
C PHE A 109 -23.69 4.70 6.69
N ILE A 110 -22.50 5.03 6.15
CA ILE A 110 -22.28 6.29 5.44
C ILE A 110 -23.19 6.38 4.21
N LYS A 111 -23.26 5.31 3.41
CA LYS A 111 -24.13 5.24 2.22
C LYS A 111 -25.59 5.46 2.58
N LYS A 112 -26.11 4.76 3.59
CA LYS A 112 -27.50 4.91 4.05
C LYS A 112 -27.78 6.31 4.61
N ARG A 113 -26.80 6.94 5.27
CA ARG A 113 -26.99 8.23 5.95
C ARG A 113 -26.83 9.45 5.04
N TYR A 114 -25.99 9.37 4.01
CA TYR A 114 -25.60 10.49 3.15
C TYR A 114 -25.95 10.30 1.67
N GLU A 115 -26.02 9.07 1.15
CA GLU A 115 -26.30 8.79 -0.26
C GLU A 115 -27.73 8.33 -0.54
N GLY A 116 -28.59 8.22 0.49
CA GLY A 116 -30.04 7.97 0.41
C GLY A 116 -30.47 7.12 -0.78
N ASP A 117 -30.56 5.79 -0.59
CA ASP A 117 -30.94 4.77 -1.58
C ASP A 117 -31.01 5.30 -3.02
N TYR A 118 -29.88 5.26 -3.74
CA TYR A 118 -29.96 5.16 -5.18
C TYR A 118 -30.75 3.89 -5.48
N GLU A 119 -32.07 4.02 -5.64
CA GLU A 119 -32.86 3.05 -6.39
C GLU A 119 -32.08 2.84 -7.69
N GLU A 120 -31.68 1.58 -7.94
CA GLU A 120 -31.13 1.20 -9.23
C GLU A 120 -32.14 1.61 -10.30
N ARG A 121 -31.94 2.78 -10.91
CA ARG A 121 -32.72 3.23 -12.04
C ARG A 121 -32.41 2.30 -13.21
N GLY A 122 -33.23 1.27 -13.32
CA GLY A 122 -33.56 0.56 -14.55
C GLY A 122 -32.40 -0.17 -15.22
N ALA A 123 -32.21 -1.44 -14.86
CA ALA A 123 -32.04 -2.45 -15.89
C ALA A 123 -33.40 -2.60 -16.61
N LYS A 124 -33.65 -1.74 -17.60
CA LYS A 124 -34.63 -1.97 -18.65
C LYS A 124 -33.88 -2.11 -19.98
#